data_AF-X6MUG9-F1
#
_entry.id   AF-X6MUG9-F1
#
_cell.length_a   1.000
_cell.length_b   1.000
_cell.length_c   1.000
_cell.angle_alpha   90.00
_cell.angle_beta   90.00
_cell.angle_gamma   90.00
#
_symmetry.space_group_name_H-M   'P 1'
#
loop_
_entity.id
_entity.type
_entity.pdbx_description
1 polymer ?
#
loop_
_entity_poly.entity_id
_entity_poly.type
_entity_poly.pdbx_seq_one_letter_code
_entity_poly.pdbx_strand_id
1 'polypeptide(L)'
;MWCFIVIAVVGGLLGALFNYLNVKITTFRRQYVNPNKFYKITQIAVVCAITITSVTLLPHFFSDCKPIPSNCHNQDVCHQMIHYAKLFCSDDQYSPLAALLTSPNDLVIKGLFLYQNNTNSTSTTDNGRWNLTATETTTNDSTSDYFDYQSLWIATITYFALAVITYGVNVPSGVFIPLMLIGANIGHLLGKYFTQISTTRVFDVGTYALLVWFIFFFFFLEKRACHKTKFHL
;
A
#
# COMPACT_ATOMS: atom_id res chain seq x y z
N MET A 1 -19.27 8.88 11.12
CA MET A 1 -19.60 7.54 11.69
C MET A 1 -19.87 6.51 10.60
N TRP A 2 -20.70 6.81 9.59
CA TRP A 2 -20.96 5.92 8.45
C TRP A 2 -19.70 5.44 7.71
N CYS A 3 -18.69 6.29 7.54
CA CYS A 3 -17.43 5.91 6.90
C CYS A 3 -16.71 4.77 7.63
N PHE A 4 -16.75 4.74 8.97
CA PHE A 4 -16.15 3.65 9.75
C PHE A 4 -16.88 2.32 9.55
N ILE A 5 -18.20 2.35 9.41
CA ILE A 5 -19.01 1.16 9.12
C ILE A 5 -18.64 0.61 7.74
N VAL A 6 -18.56 1.48 6.72
CA VAL A 6 -18.17 1.09 5.36
C VAL A 6 -16.76 0.48 5.36
N ILE A 7 -15.80 1.14 6.02
CA ILE A 7 -14.43 0.65 6.17
C ILE A 7 -14.39 -0.74 6.82
N ALA A 8 -15.17 -0.95 7.89
CA ALA A 8 -15.23 -2.24 8.57
C ALA A 8 -15.82 -3.34 7.70
N VAL A 9 -16.90 -3.06 6.97
CA VAL A 9 -17.53 -4.03 6.06
C VAL A 9 -16.60 -4.40 4.91
N VAL A 10 -15.97 -3.41 4.26
CA VAL A 10 -15.04 -3.64 3.15
C VAL A 10 -13.80 -4.41 3.62
N GLY A 11 -13.19 -3.99 4.73
CA GLY A 11 -12.03 -4.66 5.30
C GLY A 11 -12.32 -6.11 5.71
N GLY A 12 -13.48 -6.36 6.33
CA GLY A 12 -13.93 -7.70 6.71
C GLY A 12 -14.21 -8.62 5.52
N LEU A 13 -14.90 -8.12 4.48
CA LEU A 13 -15.17 -8.87 3.25
C LEU A 13 -13.89 -9.24 2.51
N LEU A 14 -12.95 -8.29 2.36
CA LEU A 14 -11.65 -8.54 1.73
C LEU A 14 -10.81 -9.53 2.53
N GLY A 15 -10.82 -9.44 3.87
CA GLY A 15 -10.13 -10.40 4.75
C GLY A 15 -10.72 -11.82 4.63
N ALA A 16 -12.05 -11.94 4.56
CA ALA A 16 -12.75 -13.21 4.34
C ALA A 16 -12.40 -13.82 2.97
N LEU A 17 -12.41 -13.00 1.91
CA LEU A 17 -12.04 -13.41 0.56
C LEU A 17 -10.58 -13.88 0.49
N PHE A 18 -9.66 -13.14 1.11
CA PHE A 18 -8.24 -13.50 1.19
C PHE A 18 -8.06 -14.87 1.83
N ASN A 19 -8.74 -15.12 2.94
CA ASN A 19 -8.67 -16.42 3.62
C ASN A 19 -9.28 -17.55 2.77
N TYR A 20 -10.43 -17.33 2.14
CA TYR A 20 -11.05 -18.32 1.26
C TYR A 20 -10.11 -18.73 0.11
N LEU A 21 -9.51 -17.74 -0.57
CA LEU A 21 -8.55 -17.99 -1.65
C LEU A 21 -7.32 -18.74 -1.13
N ASN A 22 -6.77 -18.33 0.01
CA ASN A 22 -5.61 -18.98 0.61
C ASN A 22 -5.87 -20.43 0.98
N VAL A 23 -7.04 -20.77 1.53
CA VAL A 23 -7.42 -22.15 1.83
C VAL A 23 -7.50 -22.98 0.56
N LYS A 24 -8.15 -22.46 -0.48
CA LYS A 24 -8.30 -23.14 -1.78
C LYS A 24 -6.95 -23.40 -2.44
N ILE A 25 -6.09 -22.39 -2.49
CA ILE A 25 -4.74 -22.50 -3.06
C ILE A 25 -3.86 -23.43 -2.22
N THR A 26 -3.92 -23.36 -0.89
CA THR A 26 -3.13 -24.24 -0.02
C THR A 26 -3.55 -25.70 -0.19
N THR A 27 -4.86 -25.97 -0.31
CA THR A 27 -5.37 -27.31 -0.58
C THR A 27 -4.89 -27.84 -1.92
N PHE A 28 -4.97 -27.02 -2.98
CA PHE A 28 -4.46 -27.37 -4.30
C PHE A 28 -2.96 -27.67 -4.28
N ARG A 29 -2.16 -26.82 -3.63
CA ARG A 29 -0.71 -27.02 -3.50
C ARG A 29 -0.36 -28.28 -2.72
N ARG A 30 -1.10 -28.60 -1.65
CA ARG A 30 -0.90 -29.80 -0.85
C ARG A 30 -1.15 -31.06 -1.68
N GLN A 31 -2.18 -31.07 -2.51
CA GLN A 31 -2.55 -32.22 -3.33
C GLN A 31 -1.63 -32.43 -4.53
N TYR A 32 -1.24 -31.37 -5.25
CA TYR A 32 -0.53 -31.50 -6.52
C TYR A 32 0.97 -31.17 -6.46
N VAL A 33 1.39 -30.21 -5.62
CA VAL A 33 2.77 -29.67 -5.65
C VAL A 33 3.68 -30.28 -4.58
N ASN A 34 3.13 -30.63 -3.41
CA ASN A 34 3.92 -31.15 -2.30
C ASN A 34 4.56 -32.55 -2.49
N PRO A 35 4.02 -33.51 -3.29
CA PRO A 35 4.61 -34.85 -3.37
C PRO A 35 5.99 -34.87 -4.03
N ASN A 36 6.27 -33.99 -4.99
CA ASN A 36 7.54 -33.99 -5.72
C ASN A 36 8.42 -32.79 -5.33
N LYS A 37 9.70 -33.04 -5.03
CA LYS A 37 10.66 -31.96 -4.70
C LYS A 37 10.87 -30.98 -5.86
N PHE A 38 10.86 -31.46 -7.11
CA PHE A 38 11.02 -30.61 -8.29
C PHE A 38 9.92 -29.56 -8.44
N TYR A 39 8.64 -29.95 -8.30
CA TYR A 39 7.53 -29.00 -8.41
C TYR A 39 7.55 -27.91 -7.33
N LYS A 40 8.15 -28.16 -6.16
CA LYS A 40 8.35 -27.13 -5.13
C LYS A 40 9.32 -26.03 -5.60
N ILE A 41 10.44 -26.43 -6.20
CA ILE A 41 11.45 -25.48 -6.69
C ILE A 41 10.89 -24.72 -7.89
N THR A 42 10.28 -25.43 -8.85
CA THR A 42 9.62 -24.81 -10.02
C THR A 42 8.54 -23.83 -9.59
N GLN A 43 7.75 -24.15 -8.56
CA GLN A 43 6.74 -23.24 -8.04
C GLN A 43 7.35 -21.93 -7.52
N ILE A 44 8.43 -22.00 -6.72
CA ILE A 44 9.08 -20.80 -6.19
C ILE A 44 9.64 -19.95 -7.35
N ALA A 45 10.30 -20.59 -8.32
CA ALA A 45 10.82 -19.90 -9.49
C ALA A 45 9.71 -19.19 -10.30
N VAL A 46 8.57 -19.86 -10.51
CA VAL A 46 7.41 -19.29 -11.20
C VAL A 46 6.81 -18.13 -10.41
N VAL A 47 6.67 -18.24 -9.09
CA VAL A 47 6.17 -17.15 -8.26
C VAL A 47 7.10 -15.94 -8.31
N CYS A 48 8.42 -16.15 -8.21
CA CYS A 48 9.40 -15.07 -8.34
C CYS A 48 9.31 -14.40 -9.73
N ALA A 49 9.26 -15.18 -10.80
CA ALA A 49 9.10 -14.65 -12.16
C ALA A 49 7.82 -13.81 -12.28
N ILE A 50 6.68 -14.34 -11.82
CA ILE A 50 5.41 -13.60 -11.80
C ILE A 50 5.52 -12.31 -11.00
N THR A 51 6.16 -12.32 -9.83
CA THR A 51 6.32 -11.11 -8.99
C THR A 51 7.14 -10.04 -9.71
N ILE A 52 8.28 -10.40 -10.30
CA ILE A 52 9.17 -9.47 -11.01
C ILE A 52 8.47 -8.91 -12.25
N THR A 53 7.82 -9.78 -13.02
CA THR A 53 7.07 -9.36 -14.22
C THR A 53 5.90 -8.46 -13.83
N SER A 54 5.14 -8.78 -12.78
CA SER A 54 4.00 -7.95 -12.36
C SER A 54 4.46 -6.57 -11.89
N VAL A 55 5.49 -6.50 -11.06
CA VAL A 55 5.99 -5.23 -10.49
C VAL A 55 6.61 -4.31 -11.56
N THR A 56 7.22 -4.86 -12.61
CA THR A 56 7.86 -4.05 -13.67
C THR A 56 6.93 -3.76 -14.85
N LEU A 57 6.07 -4.70 -15.25
CA LEU A 57 5.18 -4.54 -16.40
C LEU A 57 4.00 -3.61 -16.10
N LEU A 58 3.47 -3.64 -14.87
CA LEU A 58 2.30 -2.83 -14.52
C LEU A 58 2.57 -1.32 -14.55
N PRO A 59 3.66 -0.80 -13.96
CA PRO A 59 4.03 0.61 -14.16
C PRO A 59 4.25 0.95 -15.63
N HIS A 60 4.89 0.07 -16.39
CA HIS A 60 5.14 0.31 -17.81
C HIS A 60 3.85 0.49 -18.63
N PHE A 61 2.81 -0.27 -18.32
CA PHE A 61 1.57 -0.24 -19.10
C PHE A 61 0.52 0.77 -18.59
N PHE A 62 0.43 0.97 -17.28
CA PHE A 62 -0.69 1.70 -16.67
C PHE A 62 -0.32 3.04 -16.04
N SER A 63 0.97 3.40 -15.94
CA SER A 63 1.36 4.62 -15.25
C SER A 63 1.82 5.70 -16.21
N ASP A 64 1.19 6.87 -16.08
CA ASP A 64 1.65 8.09 -16.72
C ASP A 64 2.80 8.70 -15.92
N CYS A 65 3.89 9.05 -16.60
CA CYS A 65 5.02 9.77 -15.99
C CYS A 65 4.58 11.18 -15.58
N LYS A 66 4.72 11.52 -14.30
CA LYS A 66 4.39 12.84 -13.74
C LYS A 66 5.66 13.61 -13.38
N PRO A 67 5.67 14.95 -13.49
CA PRO A 67 6.83 15.76 -13.12
C PRO A 67 7.08 15.72 -11.61
N ILE A 68 8.35 15.69 -11.22
CA ILE A 68 8.75 15.68 -9.80
C ILE A 68 8.45 17.06 -9.18
N PRO A 69 7.74 17.14 -8.04
CA PRO A 69 7.50 18.42 -7.37
C PRO A 69 8.75 18.96 -6.69
N SER A 70 8.92 20.29 -6.73
CA SER A 70 10.10 21.00 -6.22
C SER A 70 10.37 20.81 -4.72
N ASN A 71 9.32 20.58 -3.92
CA ASN A 71 9.42 20.42 -2.46
C ASN A 71 10.05 19.09 -2.02
N CYS A 72 10.26 18.13 -2.95
CA CYS A 72 10.84 16.83 -2.61
C CYS A 72 12.34 16.85 -2.35
N HIS A 73 13.05 17.94 -2.67
CA HIS A 73 14.48 18.04 -2.39
C HIS A 73 14.79 18.21 -0.90
N ASN A 74 13.85 18.79 -0.14
CA ASN A 74 14.00 19.05 1.30
C ASN A 74 13.48 17.88 2.18
N GLN A 75 12.88 16.85 1.59
CA GLN A 75 12.29 15.73 2.31
C GLN A 75 12.98 14.40 1.96
N ASP A 76 13.66 13.85 2.96
CA ASP A 76 14.42 12.60 2.92
C ASP A 76 13.62 11.40 2.39
N VAL A 77 12.37 11.24 2.83
CA VAL A 77 11.51 10.14 2.39
C VAL A 77 11.11 10.26 0.91
N CYS A 78 10.80 11.47 0.44
CA CYS A 78 10.38 11.68 -0.95
C CYS A 78 11.54 11.45 -1.92
N HIS A 79 12.72 12.01 -1.61
CA HIS A 79 13.92 11.86 -2.43
C HIS A 79 14.29 10.39 -2.63
N GLN A 80 14.21 9.59 -1.56
CA GLN A 80 14.51 8.16 -1.60
C GLN A 80 13.47 7.38 -2.42
N MET A 81 12.17 7.69 -2.30
CA MET A 81 11.11 7.06 -3.08
C MET A 81 11.23 7.37 -4.58
N ILE A 82 11.53 8.61 -4.94
CA ILE A 82 11.67 9.04 -6.35
C ILE A 82 12.79 8.27 -7.05
N HIS A 83 13.91 8.00 -6.36
CA HIS A 83 15.03 7.26 -6.94
C HIS A 83 14.60 5.87 -7.47
N TYR A 84 13.68 5.19 -6.78
CA TYR A 84 13.13 3.90 -7.21
C TYR A 84 11.93 4.02 -8.17
N ALA A 85 11.24 5.17 -8.15
CA ALA A 85 10.06 5.46 -8.96
C ALA A 85 10.36 5.95 -10.39
N LYS A 86 11.62 6.24 -10.71
CA LYS A 86 12.08 6.66 -12.05
C LYS A 86 12.07 5.54 -13.10
N LEU A 87 11.64 4.33 -12.74
CA LEU A 87 11.60 3.18 -13.65
C LEU A 87 10.73 3.53 -14.89
N PHE A 88 11.32 3.48 -16.09
CA PHE A 88 10.66 3.78 -17.37
C PHE A 88 10.23 5.24 -17.59
N CYS A 89 10.75 6.20 -16.84
CA CYS A 89 10.53 7.65 -17.05
C CYS A 89 11.86 8.40 -17.24
N SER A 90 11.81 9.62 -17.79
CA SER A 90 12.95 10.53 -17.91
C SER A 90 13.41 11.07 -16.54
N ASP A 91 14.61 11.63 -16.45
CA ASP A 91 15.25 12.03 -15.18
C ASP A 91 14.48 13.07 -14.35
N ASP A 92 13.58 13.84 -14.97
CA ASP A 92 12.75 14.87 -14.32
C ASP A 92 11.30 14.42 -14.05
N GLN A 93 11.00 13.14 -14.32
CA GLN A 93 9.67 12.56 -14.16
C GLN A 93 9.72 11.29 -13.30
N TYR A 94 8.59 10.93 -12.70
CA TYR A 94 8.45 9.71 -11.93
C TYR A 94 7.12 9.02 -12.23
N SER A 95 7.08 7.70 -12.05
CA SER A 95 5.84 6.92 -12.11
C SER A 95 5.28 6.72 -10.70
N PRO A 96 4.05 7.19 -10.40
CA PRO A 96 3.42 6.96 -9.09
C PRO A 96 3.18 5.48 -8.78
N LEU A 97 2.90 4.67 -9.80
CA LEU A 97 2.68 3.23 -9.63
C LEU A 97 4.01 2.49 -9.40
N ALA A 98 5.08 2.89 -10.09
CA ALA A 98 6.42 2.37 -9.80
C ALA A 98 6.83 2.74 -8.36
N ALA A 99 6.62 3.99 -7.94
CA ALA A 99 6.88 4.43 -6.58
C ALA A 99 6.23 3.53 -5.52
N LEU A 100 5.02 3.03 -5.78
CA LEU A 100 4.33 2.12 -4.88
C LEU A 100 4.92 0.71 -4.95
N LEU A 101 5.13 0.16 -6.15
CA LEU A 101 5.45 -1.26 -6.36
C LEU A 101 6.95 -1.62 -6.26
N THR A 102 7.85 -0.71 -6.65
CA THR A 102 9.30 -0.96 -6.76
C THR A 102 10.08 -0.42 -5.57
N SER A 103 9.54 0.57 -4.87
CA SER A 103 10.19 1.13 -3.69
C SER A 103 10.22 0.11 -2.55
N PRO A 104 11.22 0.20 -1.66
CA PRO A 104 11.23 -0.63 -0.46
C PRO A 104 10.01 -0.32 0.42
N ASN A 105 9.38 -1.38 0.90
CA ASN A 105 8.08 -1.33 1.60
C ASN A 105 8.06 -0.37 2.81
N ASP A 106 9.17 -0.20 3.53
CA ASP A 106 9.28 0.73 4.67
C ASP A 106 9.05 2.20 4.26
N LEU A 107 9.60 2.59 3.10
CA LEU A 107 9.41 3.94 2.56
C LEU A 107 7.99 4.14 2.06
N VAL A 108 7.41 3.13 1.42
CA VAL A 108 6.02 3.17 0.91
C VAL A 108 5.05 3.34 2.07
N ILE A 109 5.24 2.58 3.14
CA ILE A 109 4.49 2.67 4.40
C ILE A 109 4.58 4.07 4.98
N LYS A 110 5.80 4.62 5.11
CA LYS A 110 6.01 5.98 5.61
C LYS A 110 5.31 7.00 4.73
N GLY A 111 5.43 6.90 3.41
CA GLY A 111 4.76 7.79 2.47
C GLY A 111 3.23 7.70 2.54
N LEU A 112 2.66 6.51 2.81
CA LEU A 112 1.22 6.33 2.90
C LEU A 112 0.61 6.80 4.22
N PHE A 113 1.31 6.60 5.35
CA PHE A 113 0.82 6.94 6.69
C PHE A 113 1.19 8.35 7.12
N LEU A 114 2.40 8.80 6.82
CA LEU A 114 2.89 10.15 7.12
C LEU A 114 2.53 11.12 5.99
N TYR A 115 1.42 10.87 5.28
CA TYR A 115 0.81 11.87 4.43
C TYR A 115 0.51 13.10 5.29
N GLN A 116 1.45 14.01 5.33
CA GLN A 116 1.34 15.27 6.02
C GLN A 116 1.12 16.29 4.92
N ASN A 117 -0.11 16.80 4.87
CA ASN A 117 -0.38 18.10 4.25
C ASN A 117 0.49 19.11 5.01
N ASN A 118 1.72 19.32 4.54
CA ASN A 118 2.53 20.43 4.97
C ASN A 118 1.93 21.71 4.41
N THR A 119 0.79 22.13 4.96
CA THR A 119 0.33 23.52 4.88
C THR A 119 0.81 24.29 6.10
N ASN A 120 1.87 23.86 6.79
CA ASN A 120 2.62 24.63 7.81
C ASN A 120 4.03 24.05 8.04
N SER A 121 4.83 23.83 6.98
CA SER A 121 6.29 23.85 7.16
C SER A 121 6.73 25.30 7.36
N THR A 122 6.50 25.84 8.54
CA THR A 122 7.51 26.76 9.06
C THR A 122 8.64 25.88 9.56
N SER A 123 9.55 25.52 8.64
CA SER A 123 10.93 25.27 8.97
C SER A 123 11.49 26.57 9.55
N THR A 124 11.17 26.85 10.81
CA THR A 124 11.84 27.91 11.56
C THR A 124 13.06 27.28 12.21
N THR A 125 14.15 27.17 11.47
CA THR A 125 15.40 27.67 12.06
C THR A 125 15.16 29.15 12.30
N ASP A 126 14.87 29.52 13.55
CA ASP A 126 15.13 30.84 14.12
C ASP A 126 14.59 30.92 15.56
N ASN A 127 15.51 30.75 16.51
CA ASN A 127 15.69 31.58 17.70
C ASN A 127 14.40 32.05 18.41
N GLY A 128 13.76 31.13 19.14
CA GLY A 128 12.79 31.39 20.21
C GLY A 128 12.07 32.75 20.19
N ARG A 129 11.15 32.97 19.24
CA ARG A 129 10.09 33.99 19.31
C ARG A 129 9.07 33.76 18.19
N TRP A 130 7.90 33.22 18.52
CA TRP A 130 6.85 32.98 17.54
C TRP A 130 5.94 34.22 17.43
N ASN A 131 6.07 34.96 16.32
CA ASN A 131 5.08 35.96 15.90
C ASN A 131 4.22 35.34 14.79
N LEU A 132 3.02 34.90 15.15
CA LEU A 132 2.03 34.40 14.21
C LEU A 132 1.42 35.57 13.42
N THR A 133 1.75 35.64 12.13
CA THR A 133 0.88 36.26 11.12
C THR A 133 0.75 35.28 9.97
N ALA A 134 -0.19 34.34 10.14
CA ALA A 134 -0.68 33.51 9.05
C ALA A 134 -1.38 34.44 8.05
N THR A 135 -0.68 34.80 7.00
CA THR A 135 -1.25 35.53 5.88
C THR A 135 -1.58 34.49 4.83
N GLU A 136 -2.83 34.04 4.83
CA GLU A 136 -3.43 33.20 3.80
C GLU A 136 -3.21 33.86 2.44
N THR A 137 -2.21 33.38 1.71
CA THR A 137 -2.03 33.74 0.31
C THR A 137 -2.52 32.58 -0.51
N THR A 138 -3.71 32.78 -1.07
CA THR A 138 -4.35 32.02 -2.14
C THR A 138 -3.43 31.94 -3.36
N THR A 139 -2.55 30.94 -3.39
CA THR A 139 -2.15 30.34 -4.65
C THR A 139 -2.90 29.03 -4.80
N ASN A 140 -3.69 28.96 -5.86
CA ASN A 140 -4.28 27.74 -6.40
C ASN A 140 -3.15 26.80 -6.84
N ASP A 141 -2.38 26.29 -5.89
CA ASP A 141 -1.37 25.30 -6.15
C ASP A 141 -1.95 23.96 -5.72
N SER A 142 -2.35 23.23 -6.75
CA SER A 142 -2.91 21.90 -6.73
C SER A 142 -2.34 21.09 -5.58
N THR A 143 -3.22 20.57 -4.72
CA THR A 143 -2.92 19.41 -3.87
C THR A 143 -2.22 18.40 -4.76
N SER A 144 -0.88 18.38 -4.71
CA SER A 144 -0.08 17.50 -5.54
C SER A 144 -0.27 16.11 -4.98
N ASP A 145 -1.32 15.47 -5.48
CA ASP A 145 -1.65 14.09 -5.21
C ASP A 145 -0.53 13.22 -5.80
N TYR A 146 0.53 13.04 -5.00
CA TYR A 146 1.68 12.18 -5.30
C TYR A 146 1.23 10.78 -5.76
N PHE A 147 0.10 10.32 -5.24
CA PHE A 147 -0.53 9.06 -5.61
C PHE A 147 -1.88 9.30 -6.30
N ASP A 148 -1.91 8.95 -7.58
CA ASP A 148 -3.13 8.94 -8.37
C ASP A 148 -4.10 7.85 -7.89
N TYR A 149 -5.41 8.07 -8.04
CA TYR A 149 -6.42 7.08 -7.68
C TYR A 149 -6.24 5.78 -8.48
N GLN A 150 -5.86 5.89 -9.74
CA GLN A 150 -5.62 4.73 -10.61
C GLN A 150 -4.46 3.88 -10.08
N SER A 151 -3.33 4.52 -9.76
CA SER A 151 -2.13 3.84 -9.24
C SER A 151 -2.40 3.13 -7.90
N LEU A 152 -3.15 3.76 -6.99
CA LEU A 152 -3.50 3.15 -5.70
C LEU A 152 -4.37 1.90 -5.86
N TRP A 153 -5.35 1.93 -6.76
CA TRP A 153 -6.22 0.79 -7.01
C TRP A 153 -5.46 -0.38 -7.64
N ILE A 154 -4.62 -0.10 -8.65
CA ILE A 154 -3.79 -1.11 -9.31
C ILE A 154 -2.77 -1.71 -8.32
N ALA A 155 -2.11 -0.88 -7.51
CA ALA A 155 -1.19 -1.34 -6.48
C ALA A 155 -1.90 -2.24 -5.45
N THR A 156 -3.11 -1.88 -5.03
CA THR A 156 -3.92 -2.68 -4.09
C THR A 156 -4.19 -4.08 -4.63
N ILE A 157 -4.71 -4.17 -5.87
CA ILE A 157 -5.04 -5.47 -6.49
C ILE A 157 -3.76 -6.31 -6.67
N THR A 158 -2.68 -5.67 -7.12
CA THR A 158 -1.39 -6.34 -7.35
C THR A 158 -0.84 -6.91 -6.06
N TYR A 159 -0.77 -6.10 -4.99
CA TYR A 159 -0.30 -6.59 -3.69
C TYR A 159 -1.20 -7.66 -3.11
N PHE A 160 -2.52 -7.56 -3.28
CA PHE A 160 -3.46 -8.60 -2.86
C PHE A 160 -3.20 -9.93 -3.58
N ALA A 161 -3.08 -9.91 -4.90
CA ALA A 161 -2.80 -11.10 -5.70
C ALA A 161 -1.43 -11.71 -5.36
N LEU A 162 -0.39 -10.88 -5.24
CA LEU A 162 0.95 -11.32 -4.87
C LEU A 162 0.97 -11.91 -3.45
N ALA A 163 0.25 -11.31 -2.50
CA ALA A 163 0.12 -11.83 -1.14
C ALA A 163 -0.56 -13.20 -1.12
N VAL A 164 -1.63 -13.39 -1.90
CA VAL A 164 -2.35 -14.67 -2.03
C VAL A 164 -1.44 -15.75 -2.65
N ILE A 165 -0.70 -15.43 -3.72
CA ILE A 165 0.18 -16.39 -4.42
C ILE A 165 1.39 -16.78 -3.55
N THR A 166 1.95 -15.81 -2.83
CA THR A 166 3.11 -16.03 -1.95
C THR A 166 2.69 -16.77 -0.67
N TYR A 167 1.42 -16.69 -0.28
CA TYR A 167 0.89 -17.42 0.86
C TYR A 167 1.01 -18.94 0.67
N GLY A 168 1.59 -19.60 1.67
CA GLY A 168 1.74 -21.06 1.66
C GLY A 168 2.92 -21.57 0.82
N VAL A 169 3.83 -20.68 0.38
CA VAL A 169 5.16 -21.11 -0.07
C VAL A 169 5.94 -21.66 1.11
N ASN A 170 6.71 -22.72 0.89
CA ASN A 170 7.57 -23.37 1.90
C ASN A 170 8.80 -22.51 2.24
N VAL A 171 8.60 -21.22 2.46
CA VAL A 171 9.62 -20.25 2.85
C VAL A 171 9.13 -19.58 4.14
N PRO A 172 9.94 -19.53 5.21
CA PRO A 172 9.60 -18.83 6.44
C PRO A 172 9.50 -17.33 6.15
N SER A 173 8.30 -16.85 5.82
CA SER A 173 8.06 -15.46 5.46
C SER A 173 6.97 -14.86 6.34
N GLY A 174 7.20 -13.61 6.75
CA GLY A 174 6.21 -12.81 7.43
C GLY A 174 5.21 -12.23 6.43
N VAL A 175 3.94 -12.60 6.55
CA VAL A 175 2.85 -12.02 5.74
C VAL A 175 2.40 -10.64 6.24
N PHE A 176 3.03 -10.13 7.28
CA PHE A 176 2.63 -8.89 7.94
C PHE A 176 2.77 -7.66 7.04
N ILE A 177 3.94 -7.49 6.42
CA ILE A 177 4.27 -6.32 5.58
C ILE A 177 3.35 -6.18 4.35
N PRO A 178 3.12 -7.22 3.53
CA PRO A 178 2.23 -7.06 2.37
C PRO A 178 0.79 -6.76 2.78
N LEU A 179 0.31 -7.31 3.91
CA LEU A 179 -1.03 -6.97 4.42
C LEU A 179 -1.10 -5.52 4.93
N MET A 180 0.00 -5.00 5.48
CA MET A 180 0.15 -3.58 5.83
C MET A 180 -0.01 -2.69 4.61
N LEU A 181 0.69 -3.00 3.51
CA LEU A 181 0.59 -2.25 2.27
C LEU A 181 -0.81 -2.31 1.66
N ILE A 182 -1.46 -3.47 1.62
CA ILE A 182 -2.82 -3.61 1.09
C ILE A 182 -3.80 -2.75 1.90
N GLY A 183 -3.77 -2.87 3.22
CA GLY A 183 -4.67 -2.12 4.10
C GLY A 183 -4.43 -0.62 4.02
N ALA A 184 -3.16 -0.21 3.95
CA ALA A 184 -2.79 1.18 3.81
C ALA A 184 -3.28 1.76 2.47
N ASN A 185 -3.07 1.06 1.34
CA ASN A 185 -3.52 1.52 0.02
C ASN A 185 -5.04 1.67 -0.05
N ILE A 186 -5.79 0.71 0.49
CA ILE A 186 -7.26 0.78 0.53
C ILE A 186 -7.72 1.93 1.42
N GLY A 187 -7.15 2.09 2.62
CA GLY A 187 -7.55 3.15 3.52
C GLY A 187 -7.15 4.54 3.01
N HIS A 188 -6.05 4.65 2.28
CA HIS A 188 -5.67 5.89 1.60
C HIS A 188 -6.66 6.22 0.48
N LEU A 189 -7.02 5.23 -0.36
CA LEU A 189 -8.00 5.40 -1.43
C LEU A 189 -9.39 5.79 -0.90
N LEU A 190 -9.88 5.10 0.15
CA LEU A 190 -11.13 5.44 0.82
C LEU A 190 -11.05 6.82 1.49
N GLY A 191 -9.93 7.16 2.12
CA GLY A 191 -9.68 8.46 2.72
C GLY A 191 -9.83 9.58 1.69
N LYS A 192 -9.13 9.48 0.54
CA LYS A 192 -9.25 10.44 -0.56
C LYS A 192 -10.69 10.57 -1.08
N TYR A 193 -11.39 9.43 -1.26
CA TYR A 193 -12.79 9.42 -1.68
C TYR A 193 -13.72 10.12 -0.67
N PHE A 194 -13.52 9.90 0.63
CA PHE A 194 -14.33 10.54 1.67
C PHE A 194 -14.01 12.02 1.84
N THR A 195 -12.76 12.45 1.64
CA THR A 195 -12.39 13.87 1.64
C THR A 195 -13.12 14.64 0.52
N GLN A 196 -13.34 14.01 -0.64
CA GLN A 196 -14.09 14.61 -1.73
C GLN A 196 -15.60 14.74 -1.44
N ILE A 197 -16.17 13.82 -0.64
CA ILE A 197 -17.62 13.77 -0.41
C ILE A 197 -18.07 14.49 0.86
N SER A 198 -17.18 14.74 1.82
CA SER A 198 -17.52 15.33 3.12
C SER A 198 -16.55 16.45 3.51
N THR A 199 -17.02 17.70 3.41
CA THR A 199 -16.28 18.92 3.81
C THR A 199 -16.11 19.08 5.32
N THR A 200 -16.92 18.43 6.15
CA THR A 200 -16.96 18.67 7.60
C THR A 200 -16.37 17.51 8.41
N ARG A 201 -15.22 17.77 9.04
CA ARG A 201 -14.43 16.88 9.93
C ARG A 201 -13.88 15.63 9.24
N VAL A 202 -12.79 15.82 8.51
CA VAL A 202 -12.02 14.77 7.87
C VAL A 202 -10.85 14.40 8.79
N PHE A 203 -10.78 13.14 9.22
CA PHE A 203 -9.55 12.59 9.81
C PHE A 203 -8.46 12.53 8.73
N ASP A 204 -7.20 12.70 9.09
CA ASP A 204 -6.11 12.55 8.13
C ASP A 204 -6.17 11.21 7.40
N VAL A 205 -5.81 11.22 6.11
CA VAL A 205 -5.83 10.06 5.23
C VAL A 205 -5.03 8.87 5.82
N GLY A 206 -3.93 9.17 6.51
CA GLY A 206 -3.12 8.18 7.23
C GLY A 206 -3.88 7.44 8.35
N THR A 207 -4.85 8.09 8.99
CA THR A 207 -5.68 7.46 10.04
C THR A 207 -6.57 6.39 9.43
N TYR A 208 -7.19 6.65 8.27
CA TYR A 208 -8.01 5.66 7.57
C TYR A 208 -7.17 4.48 7.07
N ALA A 209 -5.95 4.73 6.58
CA ALA A 209 -4.98 3.70 6.22
C ALA A 209 -4.69 2.76 7.40
N LEU A 210 -4.46 3.30 8.61
CA LEU A 210 -4.18 2.49 9.80
C LEU A 210 -5.37 1.64 10.24
N LEU A 211 -6.58 2.22 10.21
CA LEU A 211 -7.80 1.53 10.61
C LEU A 211 -8.14 0.35 9.69
N VAL A 212 -8.11 0.57 8.37
CA VAL A 212 -8.39 -0.50 7.39
C VAL A 212 -7.37 -1.63 7.54
N TRP A 213 -6.10 -1.29 7.69
CA TRP A 213 -5.06 -2.29 7.90
C TRP A 213 -5.31 -3.13 9.16
N PHE A 214 -5.62 -2.50 10.29
CA PHE A 214 -5.85 -3.21 11.55
C PHE A 214 -7.04 -4.18 11.44
N ILE A 215 -8.15 -3.75 10.82
CA ILE A 215 -9.35 -4.57 10.61
C ILE A 215 -9.03 -5.77 9.72
N PHE A 216 -8.35 -5.53 8.60
CA PHE A 216 -7.96 -6.60 7.67
C PHE A 216 -7.03 -7.62 8.34
N PHE A 217 -6.05 -7.14 9.10
CA PHE A 217 -5.08 -7.98 9.82
C PHE A 217 -5.75 -8.80 10.93
N PHE A 218 -6.66 -8.20 11.70
CA PHE A 218 -7.39 -8.89 12.76
C PHE A 218 -8.22 -10.06 12.21
N PHE A 219 -8.95 -9.84 11.12
CA PHE A 219 -9.77 -10.87 10.48
C PHE A 219 -8.93 -12.04 9.95
N PHE A 220 -7.72 -11.73 9.47
CA PHE A 220 -6.75 -12.74 9.05
C PHE A 220 -6.20 -13.55 10.23
N LEU A 221 -5.87 -12.90 11.36
CA LEU A 221 -5.37 -13.58 12.56
C LEU A 221 -6.40 -14.53 13.18
N GLU A 222 -7.65 -14.09 13.31
CA GLU A 222 -8.70 -14.87 13.95
C GLU A 222 -8.93 -16.22 13.25
N LYS A 223 -8.88 -16.23 11.91
CA LYS A 223 -9.03 -17.46 11.13
C LYS A 223 -7.78 -18.37 11.17
N ARG A 224 -6.56 -17.81 11.30
CA ARG A 224 -5.36 -18.62 11.56
C ARG A 224 -5.42 -19.33 12.90
N ALA A 225 -5.95 -18.67 13.94
CA ALA A 225 -6.14 -19.27 15.26
C ALA A 225 -7.13 -20.44 15.21
N CYS A 226 -8.22 -20.30 14.45
CA CYS A 226 -9.24 -21.35 14.27
C CYS A 226 -8.76 -22.54 13.42
N HIS A 227 -7.87 -22.32 12.44
CA HIS A 227 -7.36 -23.41 11.59
C HIS A 227 -6.28 -24.27 12.27
N LYS A 228 -5.47 -23.69 13.18
CA LYS A 228 -4.49 -24.47 13.97
C LYS A 228 -5.15 -25.50 14.89
N THR A 229 -6.38 -25.24 15.35
CA THR A 229 -7.14 -26.17 16.20
C THR A 229 -7.65 -27.40 15.45
N LYS A 230 -7.77 -27.36 14.11
CA LYS A 230 -8.21 -28.51 13.29
C LYS A 230 -7.10 -29.44 12.80
N PHE A 231 -5.83 -29.09 12.98
CA PHE A 231 -4.69 -29.91 12.54
C PHE A 231 -4.04 -30.73 13.66
N HIS A 232 -4.60 -30.69 14.88
CA HIS A 232 -4.14 -31.43 16.06
C HIS A 232 -5.14 -32.49 16.56
N LEU A 233 -6.10 -32.89 15.71
CA LEU A 233 -7.01 -34.02 15.94
C LEU A 233 -6.92 -34.98 14.75
#